data_AF-A0A1E4GRQ4-F1
#
_entry.id   AF-A0A1E4GRQ4-F1
#
_cell.length_a   1.000
_cell.length_b   1.000
_cell.length_c   1.000
_cell.angle_alpha   90.00
_cell.angle_beta   90.00
_cell.angle_gamma   90.00
#
_symmetry.space_group_name_H-M   'P 1'
#
loop_
_entity.id
_entity.type
_entity.pdbx_description
1 polymer ?
#
loop_
_entity_poly.entity_id
_entity_poly.type
_entity_poly.pdbx_seq_one_letter_code
_entity_poly.pdbx_strand_id
1 'polypeptide(L)'
;MTKPIQIRKEDVASDIRRLATLTGESITDAVAEAVREKLDRIESDRGLADRRRRVRELVASFAALPKTGHRLTDDDLYDDYGLPK
;
A
#
# COMPACT_ATOMS: atom_id res chain seq x y z
N MET A 1 9.64 31.61 -0.59
CA MET A 1 9.28 31.04 0.73
C MET A 1 7.76 30.83 0.75
N THR A 2 7.30 29.60 1.00
CA THR A 2 5.86 29.30 1.11
C THR A 2 5.28 29.98 2.35
N LYS A 3 4.02 30.41 2.30
CA LYS A 3 3.36 31.04 3.46
C LYS A 3 3.32 30.07 4.66
N PRO A 4 3.53 30.55 5.90
CA PRO A 4 3.45 29.70 7.08
C PRO A 4 2.02 29.17 7.28
N ILE A 5 1.91 27.94 7.79
CA ILE A 5 0.62 27.33 8.13
C ILE A 5 0.13 27.99 9.42
N GLN A 6 -1.07 28.55 9.38
CA GLN A 6 -1.74 29.12 10.55
C GLN A 6 -2.96 28.28 10.92
N ILE A 7 -3.01 27.82 12.17
CA ILE A 7 -4.14 27.07 12.71
C ILE A 7 -4.85 27.98 13.71
N ARG A 8 -6.10 28.37 13.39
CA ARG A 8 -6.93 29.27 14.21
C ARG A 8 -7.98 28.55 15.05
N LYS A 9 -8.15 27.24 14.83
CA LYS A 9 -9.12 26.42 15.55
C LYS A 9 -8.51 26.02 16.90
N GLU A 10 -9.12 26.46 18.00
CA GLU A 10 -8.53 26.34 19.34
C GLU A 10 -8.36 24.88 19.78
N ASP A 11 -9.32 24.01 19.44
CA ASP A 11 -9.25 22.57 19.72
C ASP A 11 -8.03 21.93 19.06
N VAL A 12 -7.81 22.20 17.77
CA VAL A 12 -6.66 21.67 17.02
C VAL A 12 -5.34 22.21 17.58
N ALA A 13 -5.28 23.49 17.94
CA ALA A 13 -4.08 24.06 18.56
C ALA A 13 -3.78 23.41 19.92
N SER A 14 -4.81 23.13 20.71
CA SER A 14 -4.69 22.42 21.99
C SER A 14 -4.19 20.98 21.81
N ASP A 15 -4.75 20.25 20.84
CA ASP A 15 -4.34 18.89 20.52
C ASP A 15 -2.87 18.82 20.08
N ILE A 16 -2.43 19.77 19.25
CA ILE A 16 -1.04 19.87 18.80
C ILE A 16 -0.08 20.13 19.97
N ARG A 17 -0.43 21.07 20.86
CA ARG A 17 0.37 21.35 22.06
C ARG A 17 0.45 20.13 22.97
N ARG A 18 -0.67 19.41 23.13
CA ARG A 18 -0.74 18.18 23.91
C ARG A 18 0.15 17.09 23.29
N LEU A 19 0.09 16.90 21.97
CA LEU A 19 0.94 15.94 21.26
C LEU A 19 2.42 16.23 21.52
N ALA A 20 2.86 17.46 21.26
CA ALA A 20 4.24 17.89 21.48
C ALA A 20 4.70 17.69 22.93
N THR A 21 3.82 17.96 23.90
CA THR A 21 4.12 17.73 25.33
C THR A 21 4.30 16.25 25.64
N LEU A 22 3.45 15.38 25.07
CA LEU A 22 3.51 13.94 25.31
C LEU A 22 4.70 13.28 24.60
N THR A 23 5.11 13.78 23.44
CA THR A 23 6.28 13.27 22.69
C THR A 23 7.60 13.90 23.15
N GLY A 24 7.56 15.02 23.86
CA GLY A 24 8.76 15.76 24.28
C GLY A 24 9.41 16.56 23.13
N GLU A 25 8.66 16.82 22.07
CA GLU A 25 9.14 17.44 20.83
C GLU A 25 8.71 18.90 20.72
N SER A 26 9.28 19.62 19.74
CA SER A 26 8.71 20.91 19.35
C SER A 26 7.36 20.71 18.67
N ILE A 27 6.49 21.73 18.72
CA ILE A 27 5.20 21.73 18.00
C ILE A 27 5.40 21.41 16.51
N THR A 28 6.42 21.98 15.90
CA THR A 28 6.70 21.79 14.47
C THR A 28 7.09 20.35 14.18
N ASP A 29 7.94 19.75 15.01
CA ASP A 29 8.43 18.38 14.81
C ASP A 29 7.31 17.36 15.04
N ALA A 30 6.54 17.51 16.12
CA ALA A 30 5.40 16.65 16.43
C ALA A 30 4.35 16.66 15.29
N VAL A 31 4.06 17.83 14.72
CA VAL A 31 3.15 17.94 13.58
C VAL A 31 3.79 17.35 12.31
N ALA A 32 5.07 17.61 12.07
CA ALA A 32 5.75 17.10 10.89
C ALA A 32 5.80 15.57 10.88
N GLU A 33 6.09 14.95 12.03
CA GLU A 33 6.07 13.49 12.20
C GLU A 33 4.67 12.92 11.99
N ALA A 34 3.66 13.43 12.70
CA ALA A 34 2.29 12.96 12.58
C ALA A 34 1.75 13.06 11.14
N VAL A 35 2.12 14.13 10.41
CA VAL A 35 1.76 14.31 9.00
C VAL A 35 2.48 13.29 8.12
N ARG A 36 3.80 13.11 8.29
CA ARG A 36 4.58 12.14 7.50
C ARG A 36 4.07 10.71 7.71
N GLU A 37 3.87 10.28 8.95
CA GLU A 37 3.33 8.95 9.24
C GLU A 37 1.96 8.72 8.59
N LYS A 38 1.10 9.74 8.59
CA LYS A 38 -0.22 9.64 7.96
C LYS A 38 -0.10 9.54 6.45
N LEU A 39 0.78 10.32 5.83
CA LEU A 39 1.04 10.25 4.39
C LEU A 39 1.60 8.90 4.01
N ASP A 40 2.63 8.41 4.71
CA ASP A 40 3.25 7.11 4.46
C ASP A 40 2.24 5.97 4.53
N ARG A 41 1.33 6.01 5.52
CA ARG A 41 0.25 5.03 5.63
C ARG A 41 -0.69 5.06 4.43
N ILE A 42 -1.13 6.26 4.04
CA ILE A 42 -2.06 6.43 2.90
C ILE A 42 -1.38 6.01 1.59
N GLU A 43 -0.13 6.38 1.38
CA GLU A 43 0.63 6.06 0.18
C GLU A 43 0.94 4.56 0.09
N SER A 44 1.28 3.93 1.22
CA SER A 44 1.48 2.48 1.30
C SER A 44 0.20 1.70 0.97
N ASP A 45 -0.94 2.12 1.55
CA ASP A 45 -2.24 1.49 1.28
C ASP A 45 -2.67 1.67 -0.19
N ARG A 46 -2.48 2.87 -0.76
CA ARG A 46 -2.74 3.14 -2.18
C ARG A 46 -1.82 2.32 -3.09
N GLY A 47 -0.54 2.24 -2.78
CA GLY A 47 0.43 1.46 -3.56
C GLY A 47 0.07 -0.02 -3.59
N LEU A 48 -0.36 -0.59 -2.47
CA LEU A 48 -0.82 -1.98 -2.39
C LEU A 48 -2.11 -2.20 -3.18
N ALA A 49 -3.09 -1.31 -3.06
CA ALA A 49 -4.35 -1.39 -3.79
C ALA A 49 -4.13 -1.28 -5.31
N ASP A 50 -3.29 -0.35 -5.75
CA ASP A 50 -2.92 -0.15 -7.15
C ASP A 50 -2.17 -1.36 -7.70
N ARG A 51 -1.20 -1.90 -6.96
CA ARG A 51 -0.48 -3.12 -7.37
C ARG A 51 -1.42 -4.31 -7.51
N ARG A 52 -2.34 -4.50 -6.56
CA ARG A 52 -3.38 -5.54 -6.64
C ARG A 52 -4.33 -5.35 -7.82
N ARG A 53 -4.67 -4.10 -8.16
CA ARG A 53 -5.49 -3.81 -9.35
C ARG A 53 -4.74 -4.20 -10.63
N ARG A 54 -3.49 -3.76 -10.79
CA ARG A 54 -2.67 -4.09 -11.97
C ARG A 54 -2.47 -5.59 -12.15
N VAL A 55 -2.23 -6.33 -11.07
CA VAL A 55 -2.11 -7.80 -11.13
C VAL A 55 -3.42 -8.44 -11.60
N ARG A 56 -4.57 -8.00 -11.09
CA ARG A 56 -5.88 -8.52 -11.51
C ARG A 56 -6.16 -8.23 -12.98
N GLU A 57 -5.86 -7.02 -13.45
CA GLU A 57 -6.01 -6.64 -14.85
C GLU A 57 -5.14 -7.51 -15.76
N LEU A 58 -3.88 -7.77 -15.37
CA LEU A 58 -2.97 -8.64 -16.12
C LEU A 58 -3.44 -10.10 -16.14
N VAL A 59 -3.85 -10.65 -14.99
CA VAL A 59 -4.39 -12.01 -14.91
C VAL A 59 -5.64 -12.14 -15.78
N ALA A 60 -6.54 -11.15 -15.74
CA ALA A 60 -7.72 -11.13 -16.58
C ALA A 60 -7.38 -11.07 -18.07
N SER A 61 -6.36 -10.29 -18.47
CA SER A 61 -5.93 -10.22 -19.86
C SER A 61 -5.37 -11.55 -20.36
N PHE A 62 -4.57 -12.25 -19.55
CA PHE A 62 -4.07 -13.58 -19.89
C PHE A 62 -5.18 -14.64 -19.92
N ALA A 63 -6.11 -14.59 -18.96
CA ALA A 63 -7.22 -15.53 -18.89
C ALA A 63 -8.19 -15.40 -20.08
N ALA A 64 -8.27 -14.22 -20.69
CA ALA A 64 -9.08 -13.96 -21.88
C ALA A 64 -8.43 -14.46 -23.19
N LEU A 65 -7.14 -14.81 -23.18
CA LEU A 65 -6.47 -15.33 -24.38
C LEU A 65 -7.04 -16.69 -24.81
N PRO A 66 -7.13 -16.97 -26.11
CA PRO A 66 -7.48 -18.29 -26.60
C PRO A 66 -6.51 -19.33 -26.06
N LYS A 67 -7.03 -20.44 -25.55
CA LYS A 67 -6.21 -21.59 -25.16
C LYS A 67 -5.71 -22.27 -26.43
N THR A 68 -4.42 -22.14 -26.70
CA THR A 68 -3.75 -22.80 -27.82
C THR A 68 -2.93 -23.97 -27.30
N GLY A 69 -3.03 -25.13 -27.98
CA GLY A 69 -2.31 -26.34 -27.61
C GLY A 69 -3.08 -27.31 -26.70
N HIS A 70 -2.50 -28.50 -26.52
CA HIS A 70 -2.99 -29.52 -25.59
C HIS A 70 -2.76 -29.05 -24.15
N ARG A 71 -3.75 -29.23 -23.29
CA ARG A 71 -3.58 -28.99 -21.85
C ARG A 71 -2.90 -30.21 -21.26
N LEU A 72 -1.65 -30.03 -20.85
CA LEU A 72 -0.91 -31.04 -20.10
C LEU A 72 -1.66 -31.33 -18.80
N THR A 73 -1.82 -32.61 -18.54
CA THR A 73 -2.33 -33.20 -17.31
C THR A 73 -1.17 -33.76 -16.49
N ASP A 74 -1.45 -34.18 -15.27
CA ASP A 74 -0.44 -34.81 -14.44
C ASP A 74 0.09 -36.09 -15.11
N ASP A 75 -0.76 -36.86 -15.80
CA ASP A 75 -0.36 -38.06 -16.55
C ASP A 75 0.59 -37.74 -17.72
N ASP A 76 0.51 -36.53 -18.28
CA ASP A 76 1.40 -36.05 -19.34
C ASP A 76 2.79 -35.65 -18.80
N LEU A 77 2.90 -35.36 -17.50
CA LEU A 77 4.11 -34.79 -16.86
C LEU A 77 4.80 -35.76 -15.89
N TYR A 78 4.04 -36.66 -15.27
CA TYR A 78 4.48 -37.52 -14.19
C TYR A 78 4.16 -38.99 -14.47
N ASP A 79 4.97 -39.89 -13.92
CA ASP A 79 4.71 -41.33 -13.91
C ASP A 79 3.75 -41.73 -12.78
N ASP A 80 3.41 -43.02 -12.74
CA ASP A 80 2.45 -43.57 -11.78
C ASP A 80 2.94 -43.48 -10.32
N TYR A 81 4.24 -43.22 -10.11
CA TYR A 81 4.86 -42.98 -8.81
C TYR A 81 4.96 -41.47 -8.49
N GLY A 82 4.50 -40.60 -9.39
CA GLY A 82 4.55 -39.14 -9.26
C GLY A 82 5.92 -38.53 -9.56
N LEU A 83 6.83 -39.27 -10.20
CA LEU A 83 8.13 -38.77 -10.63
C LEU A 83 8.04 -38.11 -12.01
N PRO A 84 8.83 -37.06 -12.28
CA PRO A 84 8.88 -36.46 -13.61
C PRO A 84 9.28 -37.51 -14.66
N LYS A 85 8.52 -37.57 -15.75
CA LYS A 85 8.85 -38.38 -16.93
C LYS A 85 9.97 -37.77 -17.77
#